data_AF-A0AAE3RDV8-F1
#
_entry.id   AF-A0AAE3RDV8-F1
#
_cell.length_a   1.000
_cell.length_b   1.000
_cell.length_c   1.000
_cell.angle_alpha   90.00
_cell.angle_beta   90.00
_cell.angle_gamma   90.00
#
_symmetry.space_group_name_H-M   'P 1'
#
loop_
_entity.id
_entity.type
_entity.pdbx_description
1 polymer ?
#
loop_
_entity_poly.entity_id
_entity_poly.type
_entity_poly.pdbx_seq_one_letter_code
_entity_poly.pdbx_strand_id
1 'polypeptide(L)' 'DGQSLYLHTDYSGKAVLNLYTIQGVCVKSMELEVGGGETLLPVSGLSAGAYLMQITTDKQVSHQKLIIK' A
#
# COMPACT_ATOMS: atom_id res chain seq x y z
N ASP A 1 -3.35 -16.59 -10.41
CA ASP A 1 -3.69 -16.45 -8.99
C ASP A 1 -3.21 -15.11 -8.47
N GLY A 2 -4.09 -14.12 -8.38
CA GLY A 2 -3.74 -12.79 -7.88
C GLY A 2 -3.84 -12.76 -6.36
N GLN A 3 -2.76 -12.39 -5.68
CA GLN A 3 -2.79 -12.17 -4.24
C GLN A 3 -3.56 -10.88 -3.94
N SER A 4 -4.67 -10.99 -3.20
CA SER A 4 -5.40 -9.83 -2.67
C SER A 4 -4.76 -9.39 -1.35
N LEU A 5 -4.31 -8.14 -1.29
CA LEU A 5 -3.77 -7.52 -0.08
C LEU A 5 -4.76 -6.47 0.41
N TYR A 6 -4.97 -6.39 1.73
CA TYR A 6 -5.89 -5.43 2.32
C TYR A 6 -5.13 -4.46 3.22
N LEU A 7 -5.43 -3.17 3.07
CA LEU A 7 -5.10 -2.14 4.03
C LEU A 7 -6.20 -2.07 5.08
N HIS A 8 -5.84 -2.24 6.35
CA HIS A 8 -6.73 -1.99 7.47
C HIS A 8 -6.43 -0.62 8.07
N THR A 9 -7.39 0.29 8.04
CA THR A 9 -7.28 1.60 8.71
C THR A 9 -8.65 2.10 9.12
N ASP A 10 -8.71 2.80 10.24
CA ASP A 10 -9.86 3.56 10.72
C ASP A 10 -10.06 4.88 9.95
N TYR A 11 -9.10 5.25 9.11
CA TYR A 11 -9.16 6.44 8.27
C TYR A 11 -10.16 6.26 7.12
N SER A 12 -10.99 7.28 6.93
CA SER A 12 -11.80 7.44 5.73
C SER A 12 -11.42 8.74 5.01
N GLY A 13 -11.14 8.62 3.71
CA GLY A 13 -10.78 9.73 2.83
C GLY A 13 -9.69 9.35 1.83
N LYS A 14 -9.07 10.37 1.26
CA LYS A 14 -8.00 10.20 0.27
C LYS A 14 -6.68 9.81 0.91
N ALA A 15 -6.05 8.79 0.34
CA ALA A 15 -4.70 8.38 0.69
C ALA A 15 -3.83 8.25 -0.56
N VAL A 16 -2.54 8.50 -0.41
CA VAL A 16 -1.52 8.17 -1.39
C VAL A 16 -0.77 6.96 -0.89
N LEU A 17 -0.74 5.89 -1.68
CA LEU A 17 0.06 4.70 -1.42
C LEU A 17 1.27 4.69 -2.33
N ASN A 18 2.45 4.55 -1.73
CA ASN A 18 3.70 4.33 -2.43
C ASN A 18 4.31 2.99 -2.02
N LEU A 19 4.78 2.21 -2.98
CA LEU A 19 5.53 0.97 -2.75
C LEU A 19 6.96 1.17 -3.22
N TYR A 20 7.89 0.85 -2.35
CA TYR A 20 9.32 0.91 -2.62
C TYR A 20 9.94 -0.48 -2.51
N THR A 21 10.95 -0.76 -3.32
CA THR A 21 11.85 -1.89 -3.07
C THR A 21 12.63 -1.64 -1.77
N ILE A 22 13.28 -2.67 -1.22
CA ILE A 22 14.16 -2.52 -0.05
C ILE A 22 15.36 -1.60 -0.31
N GLN A 23 15.72 -1.37 -1.58
CA GLN A 23 16.74 -0.41 -2.00
C GLN A 23 16.20 1.03 -2.09
N GLY A 24 14.92 1.26 -1.78
CA GLY A 24 14.30 2.58 -1.78
C GLY A 24 13.76 3.05 -3.14
N VAL A 25 13.69 2.17 -4.15
CA VAL A 25 13.17 2.53 -5.48
C VAL A 25 11.64 2.46 -5.45
N CYS A 26 10.97 3.57 -5.77
CA CYS A 26 9.51 3.59 -5.90
C CYS A 26 9.09 2.79 -7.14
N VAL A 27 8.34 1.71 -6.94
CA VAL A 27 7.83 0.83 -8.01
C VAL A 27 6.34 1.03 -8.27
N LYS A 28 5.62 1.66 -7.33
CA LYS A 28 4.20 1.95 -7.50
C LYS A 28 3.81 3.17 -6.67
N SER A 29 3.02 4.05 -7.26
CA SER A 29 2.41 5.20 -6.60
C SER A 29 0.96 5.31 -7.07
N MET A 30 0.02 5.47 -6.15
CA MET A 30 -1.40 5.59 -6.48
C MET A 30 -2.17 6.37 -5.43
N GLU A 31 -3.21 7.06 -5.86
CA GLU A 31 -4.24 7.60 -4.98
C GLU A 31 -5.35 6.57 -4.77
N LEU A 32 -5.85 6.49 -3.53
CA LEU A 32 -6.87 5.56 -3.08
C LEU A 32 -7.92 6.33 -2.27
N GLU A 33 -9.19 6.02 -2.48
CA GLU A 33 -10.23 6.34 -1.51
C GLU A 33 -10.29 5.21 -0.50
N VAL A 34 -10.11 5.55 0.78
CA VAL A 34 -10.13 4.60 1.89
C VAL A 34 -11.44 4.77 2.62
N GLY A 35 -12.19 3.68 2.78
CA GLY A 35 -13.57 3.73 3.29
C GLY A 35 -13.71 3.57 4.82
N GLY A 36 -12.59 3.49 5.55
CA GLY A 36 -12.58 2.94 6.91
C GLY A 36 -12.81 1.42 6.89
N GLY A 37 -11.98 0.67 7.62
CA GLY A 37 -11.97 -0.79 7.59
C GLY A 37 -10.97 -1.33 6.58
N GLU A 38 -11.42 -2.26 5.72
CA GLU A 38 -10.58 -2.97 4.75
C GLU A 38 -10.64 -2.30 3.38
N THR A 39 -9.48 -1.96 2.83
CA THR A 39 -9.34 -1.45 1.45
C THR A 39 -8.44 -2.38 0.66
N LEU A 40 -8.95 -2.92 -0.46
CA LEU A 40 -8.18 -3.77 -1.35
C LEU A 40 -7.06 -2.96 -2.01
N LEU A 41 -5.82 -3.42 -1.84
CA LEU A 41 -4.65 -2.83 -2.45
C LEU A 41 -4.37 -3.51 -3.80
N PRO A 42 -4.31 -2.76 -4.91
CA PRO A 42 -4.02 -3.34 -6.21
C PRO A 42 -2.51 -3.61 -6.30
N VAL A 43 -2.07 -4.75 -5.81
CA VAL A 43 -0.65 -5.20 -5.83
C VAL A 43 -0.33 -6.12 -7.01
N SER A 44 -1.25 -6.26 -7.96
CA SER A 44 -1.04 -7.06 -9.17
C SER A 44 0.19 -6.59 -9.96
N GLY A 45 0.96 -7.55 -10.48
CA GLY A 45 2.12 -7.31 -11.33
C GLY A 45 3.43 -7.07 -10.58
N LEU A 46 3.42 -7.10 -9.24
CA LEU A 46 4.64 -7.08 -8.45
C LEU A 46 5.23 -8.50 -8.34
N SER A 47 6.54 -8.59 -8.50
CA SER A 47 7.28 -9.85 -8.28
C SER A 47 7.23 -10.25 -6.81
N ALA A 48 7.39 -11.55 -6.54
CA ALA A 48 7.60 -12.04 -5.17
C ALA A 48 8.82 -11.34 -4.54
N GLY A 49 8.70 -10.94 -3.27
CA GLY A 49 9.72 -10.15 -2.59
C GLY A 49 9.19 -9.30 -1.45
N ALA A 50 10.11 -8.55 -0.84
CA ALA A 50 9.81 -7.59 0.23
C ALA A 50 9.76 -6.16 -0.30
N TYR A 51 8.75 -5.42 0.13
CA TYR A 51 8.53 -4.03 -0.23
C TYR A 51 8.25 -3.18 1.01
N LEU A 52 8.65 -1.91 0.96
CA LEU A 52 8.27 -0.89 1.92
C LEU A 52 7.04 -0.16 1.38
N MET A 53 5.94 -0.23 2.12
CA MET A 53 4.71 0.47 1.79
C MET A 53 4.61 1.74 2.63
N GLN A 54 4.46 2.88 1.97
CA GLN A 54 4.16 4.15 2.61
C GLN A 54 2.74 4.55 2.27
N ILE A 55 1.96 4.90 3.30
CA ILE A 55 0.60 5.40 3.15
C ILE A 55 0.57 6.81 3.74
N THR A 56 0.27 7.78 2.89
CA THR A 56 0.16 9.19 3.25
C THR A 56 -1.32 9.59 3.19
N THR A 57 -1.82 10.13 4.30
CA THR A 57 -3.15 10.73 4.42
C THR A 57 -2.98 12.21 4.76
N ASP A 58 -4.07 12.97 4.83
CA ASP A 58 -4.07 14.34 5.34
C ASP A 58 -3.69 14.44 6.84
N LYS A 59 -3.87 13.36 7.60
CA LYS A 59 -3.60 13.32 9.04
C LYS A 59 -2.22 12.79 9.40
N GLN A 60 -1.72 11.82 8.64
CA GLN A 60 -0.50 11.09 8.99
C GLN A 60 0.17 10.42 7.79
N VAL A 61 1.46 10.11 7.98
CA VAL A 61 2.23 9.18 7.16
C VAL A 61 2.50 7.92 7.97
N SER A 62 2.25 6.75 7.40
CA SER A 62 2.56 5.46 8.00
C SER A 62 3.40 4.61 7.05
N HIS A 63 4.26 3.77 7.63
CA HIS A 63 5.09 2.81 6.90
C HIS A 63 4.77 1.39 7.35
N GLN A 64 4.63 0.49 6.38
CA GLN A 64 4.34 -0.92 6.59
C GLN A 64 5.26 -1.77 5.72
N LYS A 65 5.51 -3.01 6.13
CA LYS A 65 6.22 -4.00 5.33
C LYS A 65 5.23 -4.86 4.57
N LEU A 66 5.42 -4.99 3.26
CA LEU A 66 4.67 -5.90 2.41
C LEU A 66 5.57 -7.05 1.94
N ILE A 67 5.11 -8.29 2.12
CA ILE A 67 5.77 -9.50 1.61
C ILE A 67 4.86 -10.16 0.59
N ILE A 68 5.32 -10.27 -0.65
CA ILE A 68 4.66 -11.01 -1.74
C ILE A 68 5.36 -12.37 -1.86
N LYS A 69 4.57 -13.44 -1.87
CA LYS A 69 5.07 -14.83 -1.96
C LYS A 69 4.94 -15.36 -3.38
#